data_AF-A0A6M3XX68-F1
#
_entry.id   AF-A0A6M3XX68-F1
#
_cell.length_a   1.000
_cell.length_b   1.000
_cell.length_c   1.000
_cell.angle_alpha   90.00
_cell.angle_beta   90.00
_cell.angle_gamma   90.00
#
_symmetry.space_group_name_H-M   'P 1'
#
loop_
_entity.id
_entity.type
_entity.pdbx_description
1 polymer ?
#
loop_
_entity_poly.entity_id
_entity_poly.type
_entity_poly.pdbx_seq_one_letter_code
_entity_poly.pdbx_strand_id
1 'polypeptide(L)'
;MSEYGFEDPQSSADFLPIVKINCQSGRIVRVDRQQNADGMWDKTEVDISQVFQFLPDFTHLEIGHIKIDDNGIDFHMQSFADWSSAGRSRKPPAEGYRFGFRVPILLAKTCAKEPDDVRHLSHVGISVREGISRIYADYQQQMEQNPRGLLPLVKVTRFVHKQRGRFKNYEPEFEVIKWIERPDVFDEALAPEVDEEPDIPPMDDDDDSLPF
;
A
#
# COMPACT_ATOMS: atom_id res chain seq x y z
N MET A 1 36.83 17.11 19.32
CA MET A 1 36.00 17.94 18.44
C MET A 1 35.34 17.02 17.45
N SER A 2 34.21 16.49 17.89
CA SER A 2 33.32 15.55 17.19
C SER A 2 32.02 16.32 17.03
N GLU A 3 31.65 16.68 15.81
CA GLU A 3 30.36 17.34 15.61
C GLU A 3 29.93 17.24 14.15
N TYR A 4 28.68 16.78 13.99
CA TYR A 4 27.88 16.70 12.77
C TYR A 4 28.14 15.52 11.83
N GLY A 5 27.78 14.33 12.33
CA GLY A 5 27.18 13.31 11.46
C GLY A 5 25.79 13.78 11.03
N PHE A 6 25.62 14.01 9.73
CA PHE A 6 24.29 14.09 9.12
C PHE A 6 23.82 12.64 9.05
N GLU A 7 23.14 12.18 10.10
CA GLU A 7 22.38 10.93 10.01
C GLU A 7 21.30 11.20 8.95
N ASP A 8 21.38 10.49 7.82
CA ASP A 8 20.24 10.38 6.92
C ASP A 8 19.05 10.00 7.80
N PRO A 9 17.91 10.73 7.76
CA PRO A 9 16.72 10.22 8.41
C PRO A 9 16.48 8.87 7.79
N GLN A 10 16.72 7.79 8.55
CA GLN A 10 16.15 6.50 8.24
C GLN A 10 14.67 6.80 8.07
N SER A 11 14.24 6.74 6.81
CA SER A 11 12.84 6.86 6.43
C SER A 11 12.15 5.64 7.04
N SER A 12 11.85 5.76 8.33
CA SER A 12 10.82 5.03 9.05
C SER A 12 9.47 5.57 8.59
N ALA A 13 9.29 5.67 7.28
CA ALA A 13 7.96 5.82 6.75
C ALA A 13 7.30 4.45 6.91
N ASP A 14 6.22 4.41 7.69
CA ASP A 14 5.37 3.25 7.87
C ASP A 14 4.95 2.67 6.52
N PHE A 15 5.69 1.68 6.04
CA PHE A 15 5.43 1.03 4.78
C PHE A 15 4.73 -0.29 5.05
N LEU A 16 3.40 -0.28 4.96
CA LEU A 16 2.64 -1.52 4.84
C LEU A 16 3.27 -2.40 3.74
N PRO A 17 3.37 -3.73 3.97
CA PRO A 17 3.83 -4.67 2.96
C PRO A 17 3.05 -4.51 1.65
N ILE A 18 3.64 -4.87 0.51
CA ILE A 18 3.04 -4.56 -0.79
C ILE A 18 2.54 -5.82 -1.52
N VAL A 19 1.56 -5.60 -2.39
CA VAL A 19 1.19 -6.53 -3.46
C VAL A 19 1.49 -5.88 -4.81
N LYS A 20 2.14 -6.63 -5.70
CA LYS A 20 2.44 -6.18 -7.06
C LYS A 20 1.62 -6.95 -8.08
N ILE A 21 1.02 -6.23 -9.01
CA ILE A 21 0.40 -6.80 -10.20
C ILE A 21 1.31 -6.50 -11.39
N ASN A 22 1.71 -7.54 -12.13
CA ASN A 22 2.49 -7.41 -13.34
C ASN A 22 1.60 -7.69 -14.56
N CYS A 23 1.12 -6.62 -15.20
CA CYS A 23 0.32 -6.71 -16.42
C CYS A 23 1.07 -7.21 -17.66
N GLN A 24 2.41 -7.35 -17.63
CA GLN A 24 3.16 -7.93 -18.76
C GLN A 24 3.19 -9.45 -18.70
N SER A 25 3.13 -10.04 -17.51
CA SER A 25 3.16 -11.49 -17.29
C SER A 25 1.84 -12.07 -16.77
N GLY A 26 0.89 -11.22 -16.38
CA GLY A 26 -0.37 -11.65 -15.76
C GLY A 26 -0.16 -12.27 -14.37
N ARG A 27 0.84 -11.79 -13.63
CA ARG A 27 1.18 -12.31 -12.30
C ARG A 27 0.86 -11.33 -11.19
N ILE A 28 0.47 -11.86 -10.05
CA ILE A 28 0.25 -11.13 -8.81
C ILE A 28 1.18 -11.73 -7.76
N VAL A 29 2.04 -10.89 -7.18
CA VAL A 29 2.98 -11.32 -6.15
C VAL A 29 2.74 -10.56 -4.85
N ARG A 30 2.66 -11.31 -3.77
CA ARG A 30 2.75 -10.81 -2.40
C ARG A 30 4.22 -10.66 -2.04
N VAL A 31 4.61 -9.53 -1.49
CA VAL A 31 6.00 -9.28 -1.08
C VAL A 31 6.11 -9.38 0.42
N ASP A 32 6.69 -10.47 0.91
CA ASP A 32 6.94 -10.69 2.32
C ASP A 32 8.33 -10.20 2.69
N ARG A 33 8.44 -9.60 3.87
CA ARG A 33 9.71 -9.27 4.52
C ARG A 33 9.87 -10.15 5.75
N GLN A 34 11.08 -10.67 5.94
CA GLN A 34 11.43 -11.45 7.12
C GLN A 34 12.87 -11.12 7.49
N GLN A 35 13.12 -10.93 8.77
CA GLN A 35 14.48 -10.79 9.27
C GLN A 35 15.12 -12.18 9.37
N ASN A 36 16.31 -12.33 8.79
CA ASN A 36 17.07 -13.57 8.86
C ASN A 36 17.89 -13.66 10.16
N ALA A 37 18.58 -14.78 10.36
CA ALA A 37 19.36 -15.06 11.57
C ALA A 37 20.49 -14.05 11.82
N ASP A 38 20.96 -13.36 10.76
CA ASP A 38 22.02 -12.34 10.84
C ASP A 38 21.45 -10.93 11.10
N GLY A 39 20.14 -10.82 11.37
CA GLY A 39 19.47 -9.55 11.60
C GLY A 39 19.18 -8.75 10.32
N MET A 40 19.49 -9.29 9.14
CA MET A 40 19.26 -8.64 7.85
C MET A 40 17.84 -8.92 7.34
N TRP A 41 17.25 -7.94 6.65
CA TRP A 41 15.91 -8.08 6.07
C TRP A 41 15.96 -8.77 4.71
N ASP A 42 15.37 -9.97 4.64
CA ASP A 42 15.15 -10.69 3.39
C ASP A 42 13.76 -10.42 2.82
N LYS A 43 13.69 -10.41 1.50
CA LYS A 43 12.46 -10.19 0.73
C LYS A 43 12.09 -11.47 -0.02
N THR A 44 10.90 -11.99 0.25
CA THR A 44 10.35 -13.16 -0.45
C THR A 44 9.15 -12.74 -1.30
N GLU A 45 9.16 -13.06 -2.59
CA GLU A 45 8.00 -12.84 -3.46
C GLU A 45 7.21 -14.15 -3.60
N VAL A 46 5.94 -14.12 -3.22
CA VAL A 46 5.01 -15.28 -3.28
C VAL A 46 3.99 -15.03 -4.37
N ASP A 47 3.92 -15.91 -5.37
CA ASP A 47 2.91 -15.83 -6.43
C ASP A 47 1.54 -16.23 -5.88
N ILE A 48 0.60 -15.29 -5.91
CA ILE A 48 -0.78 -15.45 -5.42
C ILE A 48 -1.81 -15.30 -6.56
N SER A 49 -1.38 -15.35 -7.83
CA SER A 49 -2.22 -15.03 -9.00
C SER A 49 -3.52 -15.82 -9.08
N GLN A 50 -3.52 -17.08 -8.62
CA GLN A 50 -4.68 -17.99 -8.72
C GLN A 50 -5.67 -17.84 -7.56
N VAL A 51 -5.26 -17.23 -6.45
CA VAL A 51 -6.01 -17.17 -5.20
C VAL A 51 -6.21 -15.74 -4.69
N PHE A 52 -5.81 -14.75 -5.50
CA PHE A 52 -5.82 -13.35 -5.10
C PHE A 52 -7.24 -12.84 -4.92
N GLN A 53 -7.52 -12.48 -3.68
CA GLN A 53 -8.77 -11.92 -3.23
C GLN A 53 -8.48 -10.92 -2.12
N PHE A 54 -9.13 -9.76 -2.17
CA PHE A 54 -8.81 -8.65 -1.28
C PHE A 54 -10.02 -7.77 -1.02
N LEU A 55 -9.99 -7.06 0.10
CA LEU A 55 -10.94 -6.02 0.47
C LEU A 55 -10.20 -4.68 0.36
N PRO A 56 -10.54 -3.78 -0.58
CA PRO A 56 -9.91 -2.48 -0.68
C PRO A 56 -10.57 -1.47 0.26
N ASP A 57 -9.77 -0.74 1.03
CA ASP A 57 -10.27 0.38 1.82
C ASP A 57 -10.28 1.68 0.99
N PHE A 58 -11.40 1.93 0.33
CA PHE A 58 -11.56 3.10 -0.51
C PHE A 58 -11.65 4.43 0.24
N THR A 59 -11.87 4.41 1.56
CA THR A 59 -11.81 5.63 2.37
C THR A 59 -10.39 6.21 2.42
N HIS A 60 -9.39 5.32 2.37
CA HIS A 60 -7.96 5.64 2.30
C HIS A 60 -7.40 5.49 0.89
N LEU A 61 -8.24 5.55 -0.15
CA LEU A 61 -7.76 5.56 -1.53
C LEU A 61 -6.98 6.85 -1.79
N GLU A 62 -5.77 6.70 -2.28
CA GLU A 62 -4.94 7.81 -2.69
C GLU A 62 -4.70 7.80 -4.21
N ILE A 63 -4.64 8.99 -4.78
CA ILE A 63 -4.35 9.21 -6.19
C ILE A 63 -3.21 10.23 -6.30
N GLY A 64 -2.34 10.04 -7.29
CA GLY A 64 -1.26 10.98 -7.51
C GLY A 64 -0.28 10.49 -8.56
N HIS A 65 0.99 10.79 -8.34
CA HIS A 65 2.07 10.48 -9.24
C HIS A 65 3.06 9.52 -8.59
N ILE A 66 3.41 8.47 -9.33
CA ILE A 66 4.32 7.42 -8.89
C ILE A 66 5.47 7.35 -9.89
N LYS A 67 6.70 7.40 -9.39
CA LYS A 67 7.92 7.11 -10.15
C LYS A 67 8.47 5.77 -9.68
N ILE A 68 8.84 4.92 -10.63
CA ILE A 68 9.46 3.62 -10.38
C ILE A 68 10.74 3.58 -11.20
N ASP A 69 11.88 3.54 -10.54
CA ASP A 69 13.21 3.47 -11.14
C ASP A 69 14.14 2.57 -10.32
N ASP A 70 15.42 2.54 -10.69
CA ASP A 70 16.42 1.68 -10.03
C ASP A 70 16.69 2.07 -8.57
N ASN A 71 16.35 3.31 -8.17
CA ASN A 71 16.49 3.78 -6.79
C ASN A 71 15.27 3.45 -5.92
N GLY A 72 14.21 2.89 -6.52
CA GLY A 72 13.03 2.43 -5.81
C GLY A 72 11.73 3.03 -6.35
N ILE A 73 10.79 3.27 -5.44
CA ILE A 73 9.47 3.82 -5.76
C ILE A 73 9.28 5.11 -5.01
N ASP A 74 9.01 6.18 -5.75
CA ASP A 74 8.71 7.50 -5.20
C ASP A 74 7.22 7.82 -5.38
N PHE A 75 6.59 8.26 -4.29
CA PHE A 75 5.15 8.44 -4.17
C PHE A 75 4.81 9.90 -3.86
N HIS A 76 4.17 10.58 -4.81
CA HIS A 76 3.53 11.86 -4.59
C HIS A 76 2.01 11.68 -4.67
N MET A 77 1.45 11.22 -3.55
CA MET A 77 0.06 10.81 -3.41
C MET A 77 -0.73 11.80 -2.56
N GLN A 78 -2.04 11.81 -2.72
CA GLN A 78 -2.97 12.51 -1.85
C GLN A 78 -4.27 11.72 -1.77
N SER A 79 -5.06 11.95 -0.71
CA SER A 79 -6.39 11.37 -0.58
C SER A 79 -7.23 11.65 -1.83
N PHE A 80 -7.98 10.64 -2.27
CA PHE A 80 -8.89 10.77 -3.40
C PHE A 80 -10.00 11.78 -3.12
N ALA A 81 -10.45 11.89 -1.87
CA ALA A 81 -11.43 12.88 -1.45
C ALA A 81 -10.94 14.31 -1.76
N ASP A 82 -9.70 14.63 -1.36
CA ASP A 82 -9.06 15.92 -1.62
C ASP A 82 -8.74 16.13 -3.11
N TRP A 83 -8.39 15.06 -3.82
CA TRP A 83 -8.19 15.13 -5.28
C TRP A 83 -9.48 15.49 -6.02
N SER A 84 -10.60 14.91 -5.61
CA SER A 84 -11.89 15.13 -6.25
C SER A 84 -12.39 16.57 -6.08
N SER A 85 -12.10 17.20 -4.94
CA SER A 85 -12.49 18.58 -4.62
C SER A 85 -11.58 19.64 -5.25
N ALA A 86 -10.28 19.34 -5.43
CA ALA A 86 -9.28 20.31 -5.91
C ALA A 86 -9.28 20.52 -7.45
N GLY A 87 -10.06 19.78 -8.22
CA GLY A 87 -10.04 19.82 -9.69
C GLY A 87 -8.90 18.98 -10.29
N ARG A 88 -9.21 18.22 -11.35
CA ARG A 88 -8.50 17.00 -11.79
C ARG A 88 -7.08 17.18 -12.36
N SER A 89 -6.42 18.33 -12.22
CA SER A 89 -5.14 18.58 -12.90
C SER A 89 -4.07 19.08 -11.92
N ARG A 90 -3.32 18.14 -11.33
CA ARG A 90 -1.99 18.43 -10.80
C ARG A 90 -0.96 17.96 -11.81
N LYS A 91 -0.02 18.84 -12.16
CA LYS A 91 1.14 18.46 -12.98
C LYS A 91 1.98 17.44 -12.22
N PRO A 92 2.66 16.50 -12.90
CA PRO A 92 3.62 15.64 -12.24
C PRO A 92 4.71 16.48 -11.54
N PRO A 93 5.27 16.02 -10.40
CA PRO A 93 6.33 16.74 -9.69
C PRO A 93 7.57 16.97 -10.54
N ALA A 94 7.95 15.96 -11.34
CA ALA A 94 9.10 15.98 -12.24
C ALA A 94 8.92 14.98 -13.40
N GLU A 95 9.94 14.83 -14.23
CA GLU A 95 9.99 13.81 -15.29
C GLU A 95 10.03 12.38 -14.71
N GLY A 96 9.49 11.41 -15.46
CA GLY A 96 9.47 9.99 -15.07
C GLY A 96 8.29 9.60 -14.16
N TYR A 97 7.59 10.58 -13.60
CA TYR A 97 6.37 10.37 -12.83
C TYR A 97 5.19 9.99 -13.72
N ARG A 98 4.44 8.97 -13.30
CA ARG A 98 3.23 8.52 -13.97
C ARG A 98 2.04 8.58 -13.04
N PHE A 99 0.89 8.95 -13.57
CA PHE A 99 -0.35 8.97 -12.81
C PHE A 99 -0.74 7.57 -12.34
N GLY A 100 -1.07 7.44 -11.06
CA GLY A 100 -1.33 6.17 -10.39
C GLY A 100 -2.27 6.29 -9.19
N PHE A 101 -2.52 5.16 -8.56
CA PHE A 101 -3.22 5.07 -7.27
C PHE A 101 -2.39 4.26 -6.27
N ARG A 102 -2.71 4.44 -4.99
CA ARG A 102 -2.31 3.59 -3.87
C ARG A 102 -3.54 3.38 -3.00
N VAL A 103 -3.80 2.14 -2.60
CA VAL A 103 -4.93 1.81 -1.73
C VAL A 103 -4.51 0.72 -0.75
N PRO A 104 -4.85 0.85 0.54
CA PRO A 104 -4.75 -0.24 1.49
C PRO A 104 -5.72 -1.35 1.12
N ILE A 105 -5.24 -2.59 1.15
CA ILE A 105 -6.02 -3.79 0.88
C ILE A 105 -5.81 -4.80 2.00
N LEU A 106 -6.88 -5.41 2.48
CA LEU A 106 -6.81 -6.58 3.35
C LEU A 106 -6.87 -7.82 2.48
N LEU A 107 -5.86 -8.69 2.58
CA LEU A 107 -5.83 -9.94 1.83
C LEU A 107 -6.77 -10.97 2.44
N ALA A 108 -7.47 -11.73 1.60
CA ALA A 108 -8.22 -12.88 2.06
C ALA A 108 -7.27 -13.99 2.55
N LYS A 109 -7.73 -14.79 3.53
CA LYS A 109 -6.97 -15.90 4.13
C LYS A 109 -6.30 -16.86 3.13
N THR A 110 -6.85 -16.99 1.93
CA THR A 110 -6.31 -17.84 0.86
C THR A 110 -5.02 -17.33 0.24
N CYS A 111 -4.74 -16.03 0.33
CA CYS A 111 -3.55 -15.40 -0.24
C CYS A 111 -2.77 -14.53 0.75
N ALA A 112 -3.29 -14.35 1.97
CA ALA A 112 -2.66 -13.63 3.05
C ALA A 112 -1.52 -14.43 3.70
N LYS A 113 -0.53 -13.73 4.27
CA LYS A 113 0.51 -14.35 5.12
C LYS A 113 -0.07 -14.64 6.51
N GLU A 114 -0.82 -13.68 7.04
CA GLU A 114 -1.47 -13.70 8.36
C GLU A 114 -2.97 -13.39 8.21
N PRO A 115 -3.83 -13.67 9.19
CA PRO A 115 -5.27 -13.37 9.11
C PRO A 115 -5.60 -11.90 8.81
N ASP A 116 -4.77 -11.00 9.32
CA ASP A 116 -4.95 -9.54 9.35
C ASP A 116 -3.93 -8.84 8.42
N ASP A 117 -3.60 -9.48 7.29
CA ASP A 117 -2.55 -9.04 6.36
C ASP A 117 -3.01 -7.85 5.49
N VAL A 118 -2.91 -6.64 6.06
CA VAL A 118 -3.14 -5.36 5.38
C VAL A 118 -1.89 -4.94 4.60
N ARG A 119 -2.10 -4.57 3.34
CA ARG A 119 -1.04 -4.29 2.38
C ARG A 119 -1.36 -3.10 1.49
N HIS A 120 -0.34 -2.49 0.91
CA HIS A 120 -0.54 -1.52 -0.16
C HIS A 120 -0.59 -2.17 -1.53
N LEU A 121 -1.65 -1.87 -2.28
CA LEU A 121 -1.71 -2.05 -3.73
C LEU A 121 -1.54 -0.69 -4.40
N SER A 122 -0.47 -0.55 -5.19
CA SER A 122 -0.24 0.64 -6.01
C SER A 122 0.05 0.27 -7.46
N HIS A 123 -0.48 1.06 -8.40
CA HIS A 123 -0.30 0.78 -9.82
C HIS A 123 -0.50 2.02 -10.71
N VAL A 124 0.28 2.10 -11.80
CA VAL A 124 0.22 3.18 -12.82
C VAL A 124 -0.42 2.74 -14.13
N GLY A 125 -0.35 1.45 -14.45
CA GLY A 125 -0.86 0.89 -15.71
C GLY A 125 -2.38 1.03 -15.83
N ILE A 126 -2.81 1.51 -17.00
CA ILE A 126 -4.20 1.92 -17.26
C ILE A 126 -5.23 0.81 -17.00
N SER A 127 -4.92 -0.45 -17.34
CA SER A 127 -5.85 -1.56 -17.20
C SER A 127 -6.22 -1.86 -15.74
N VAL A 128 -5.26 -1.79 -14.82
CA VAL A 128 -5.53 -1.96 -13.38
C VAL A 128 -6.30 -0.76 -12.85
N ARG A 129 -5.93 0.47 -13.26
CA ARG A 129 -6.64 1.69 -12.86
C ARG A 129 -8.10 1.69 -13.30
N GLU A 130 -8.37 1.29 -14.54
CA GLU A 130 -9.75 1.13 -15.05
C GLU A 130 -10.52 0.06 -14.27
N GLY A 131 -9.87 -1.06 -13.92
CA GLY A 131 -10.47 -2.11 -13.10
C GLY A 131 -10.87 -1.61 -11.71
N ILE A 132 -9.93 -1.00 -10.98
CA ILE A 132 -10.19 -0.42 -9.66
C ILE A 132 -11.22 0.71 -9.72
N SER A 133 -11.19 1.55 -10.77
CA SER A 133 -12.16 2.63 -10.95
C SER A 133 -13.60 2.11 -11.12
N ARG A 134 -13.80 0.92 -11.73
CA ARG A 134 -15.14 0.31 -11.83
C ARG A 134 -15.64 -0.14 -10.47
N ILE A 135 -14.78 -0.84 -9.73
CA ILE A 135 -15.11 -1.31 -8.37
C ILE A 135 -15.42 -0.13 -7.45
N TYR A 136 -14.65 0.97 -7.58
CA TYR A 136 -14.91 2.20 -6.84
C TYR A 136 -16.26 2.81 -7.21
N ALA A 137 -16.64 2.83 -8.49
CA ALA A 137 -17.96 3.31 -8.91
C ALA A 137 -19.10 2.45 -8.33
N ASP A 138 -18.93 1.13 -8.28
CA ASP A 138 -19.88 0.22 -7.64
C ASP A 138 -19.97 0.49 -6.12
N TYR A 139 -18.82 0.76 -5.47
CA TYR A 139 -18.76 1.14 -4.05
C TYR A 139 -19.52 2.44 -3.78
N GLN A 140 -19.38 3.46 -4.63
CA GLN A 140 -20.12 4.71 -4.46
C GLN A 140 -21.64 4.51 -4.55
N GLN A 141 -22.11 3.69 -5.50
CA GLN A 141 -23.53 3.36 -5.61
C GLN A 141 -24.03 2.59 -4.38
N GLN A 142 -23.22 1.67 -3.85
CA GLN A 142 -23.58 0.90 -2.66
C GLN A 142 -23.63 1.78 -1.40
N MET A 143 -22.73 2.75 -1.28
CA MET A 143 -22.71 3.71 -0.17
C MET A 143 -23.96 4.60 -0.12
N GLU A 144 -24.49 5.00 -1.27
CA GLU A 144 -25.77 5.72 -1.35
C GLU A 144 -26.94 4.87 -0.84
N GLN A 145 -26.86 3.56 -1.00
CA GLN A 145 -27.93 2.61 -0.64
C GLN A 145 -27.77 2.04 0.78
N ASN A 146 -26.56 2.03 1.35
CA ASN A 146 -26.26 1.42 2.63
C ASN A 146 -25.18 2.22 3.39
N PRO A 147 -25.54 2.99 4.44
CA PRO A 147 -24.61 3.85 5.17
C PRO A 147 -23.64 3.11 6.10
N ARG A 148 -23.63 1.76 6.11
CA ARG A 148 -22.82 0.94 7.03
C ARG A 148 -21.34 0.86 6.69
N GLY A 149 -20.86 1.59 5.67
CA GLY A 149 -19.44 1.56 5.29
C GLY A 149 -19.01 0.18 4.77
N LEU A 150 -19.85 -0.45 3.93
CA LEU A 150 -19.53 -1.76 3.36
C LEU A 150 -18.44 -1.64 2.29
N LEU A 151 -17.42 -2.47 2.38
CA LEU A 151 -16.34 -2.60 1.39
C LEU A 151 -16.58 -3.81 0.48
N PRO A 152 -16.18 -3.74 -0.81
CA PRO A 152 -16.35 -4.84 -1.75
C PRO A 152 -15.22 -5.87 -1.59
N LEU A 153 -15.56 -7.13 -1.35
CA LEU A 153 -14.59 -8.21 -1.45
C LEU A 153 -14.38 -8.57 -2.91
N VAL A 154 -13.19 -8.30 -3.41
CA VAL A 154 -12.82 -8.43 -4.81
C VAL A 154 -11.98 -9.67 -5.02
N LYS A 155 -12.24 -10.41 -6.09
CA LYS A 155 -11.36 -11.48 -6.59
C LYS A 155 -10.92 -11.19 -8.01
N VAL A 156 -9.68 -11.56 -8.33
CA VAL A 156 -9.24 -11.62 -9.72
C VAL A 156 -9.60 -13.00 -10.28
N THR A 157 -10.49 -13.03 -11.26
CA THR A 157 -11.00 -14.28 -11.84
C THR A 157 -10.06 -14.85 -12.88
N ARG A 158 -9.51 -13.97 -13.73
CA ARG A 158 -8.53 -14.30 -14.76
C ARG A 158 -7.81 -13.04 -15.26
N PHE A 159 -6.74 -13.28 -16.00
CA PHE A 159 -6.08 -12.26 -16.81
C PHE A 159 -6.47 -12.42 -18.27
N VAL A 160 -7.10 -11.39 -18.83
CA VAL A 160 -7.46 -11.38 -20.25
C VAL A 160 -6.38 -10.67 -21.04
N HIS A 161 -5.88 -11.36 -22.06
CA HIS A 161 -4.97 -10.76 -23.02
C HIS A 161 -5.71 -9.69 -23.83
N LYS A 162 -5.25 -8.45 -23.73
CA LYS A 162 -5.67 -7.38 -24.63
C LYS A 162 -4.47 -6.77 -25.32
N GLN A 163 -4.57 -6.66 -26.63
CA GLN A 163 -3.61 -5.91 -27.42
C GLN A 163 -3.98 -4.43 -27.34
N ARG A 164 -3.14 -3.63 -26.67
CA ARG A 164 -3.27 -2.16 -26.68
C ARG A 164 -2.09 -1.58 -27.44
N GLY A 165 -2.34 -1.25 -28.71
CA GLY A 165 -1.30 -0.79 -29.64
C GLY A 165 -0.26 -1.87 -29.92
N ARG A 166 1.02 -1.54 -29.71
CA ARG A 166 2.15 -2.46 -29.90
C ARG A 166 2.40 -3.41 -28.71
N PHE A 167 1.79 -3.14 -27.55
CA PHE A 167 2.05 -3.88 -26.33
C PHE A 167 0.95 -4.91 -26.06
N LYS A 168 1.39 -6.11 -25.67
CA LYS A 168 0.52 -7.16 -25.15
C LYS A 168 0.41 -6.94 -23.65
N ASN A 169 -0.79 -6.61 -23.17
CA ASN A 169 -1.06 -6.46 -21.75
C ASN A 169 -2.07 -7.51 -21.29
N TYR A 170 -1.84 -8.03 -20.11
CA TYR A 170 -2.75 -8.86 -19.35
C TYR A 170 -3.56 -7.96 -18.45
N GLU A 171 -4.86 -7.84 -18.75
CA GLU A 171 -5.79 -7.07 -17.95
C GLU A 171 -6.42 -7.99 -16.90
N PRO A 172 -6.30 -7.69 -15.60
CA PRO A 172 -7.02 -8.44 -14.58
C PRO A 172 -8.52 -8.18 -14.70
N GLU A 173 -9.31 -9.24 -14.73
CA GLU A 173 -10.76 -9.16 -14.53
C GLU A 173 -11.05 -9.26 -13.03
N PHE A 174 -11.58 -8.16 -12.49
CA PHE A 174 -12.01 -8.08 -11.10
C PHE A 174 -13.51 -8.40 -11.00
N GLU A 175 -13.86 -9.19 -10.00
CA GLU A 175 -15.25 -9.53 -9.66
C GLU A 175 -15.49 -9.20 -8.19
N VAL A 176 -16.59 -8.51 -7.90
CA VAL A 176 -17.05 -8.29 -6.52
C VAL A 176 -17.86 -9.50 -6.07
N ILE A 177 -17.33 -10.25 -5.11
CA ILE A 177 -17.96 -11.48 -4.61
C ILE A 177 -19.05 -11.17 -3.59
N LYS A 178 -18.76 -10.25 -2.66
CA LYS A 178 -19.68 -9.85 -1.59
C LYS A 178 -19.29 -8.50 -1.02
N TRP A 179 -20.22 -7.90 -0.28
CA TRP A 179 -19.99 -6.68 0.49
C TRP A 179 -19.83 -7.05 1.96
N ILE A 180 -18.80 -6.52 2.61
CA ILE A 180 -18.48 -6.80 4.02
C ILE A 180 -18.34 -5.47 4.76
N GLU A 181 -18.74 -5.43 6.04
CA GLU A 181 -18.41 -4.30 6.91
C GLU A 181 -16.89 -4.09 6.97
N ARG A 182 -16.46 -2.82 6.96
CA ARG A 182 -15.04 -2.46 7.04
C ARG A 182 -14.46 -2.98 8.36
N PRO A 183 -13.48 -3.89 8.35
CA PRO A 183 -12.89 -4.41 9.58
C PRO A 183 -11.96 -3.38 10.23
N ASP A 184 -11.91 -3.38 11.56
CA ASP A 184 -11.09 -2.45 12.38
C ASP A 184 -9.59 -2.61 12.17
N VAL A 185 -9.13 -3.75 11.62
CA VAL A 185 -7.73 -4.02 11.26
C VAL A 185 -7.13 -2.94 10.34
N PHE A 186 -7.96 -2.26 9.54
CA PHE A 186 -7.48 -1.14 8.74
C PHE A 186 -7.08 0.05 9.60
N ASP A 187 -7.81 0.33 10.68
CA ASP A 187 -7.48 1.44 11.57
C ASP A 187 -6.21 1.14 12.37
N GLU A 188 -6.05 -0.11 12.82
CA GLU A 188 -4.82 -0.56 13.48
C GLU A 188 -3.61 -0.48 12.55
N ALA A 189 -3.75 -0.94 11.31
CA ALA A 189 -2.66 -0.97 10.33
C ALA A 189 -2.31 0.40 9.73
N LEU A 190 -3.22 1.37 9.80
CA LEU A 190 -3.03 2.73 9.26
C LEU A 190 -2.80 3.77 10.36
N ALA A 191 -2.85 3.38 11.63
CA ALA A 191 -2.51 4.26 12.74
C ALA A 191 -1.02 4.65 12.61
N PRO A 192 -0.68 5.95 12.78
CA PRO A 192 0.72 6.34 12.89
C PRO A 192 1.33 5.65 14.11
N GLU A 193 2.52 5.06 13.98
CA GLU A 193 3.25 4.60 15.17
C GLU A 193 3.49 5.82 16.07
N VAL A 194 2.94 5.78 17.28
CA VAL A 194 3.23 6.77 18.30
C VAL A 194 4.63 6.43 18.78
N ASP A 195 5.63 7.22 18.39
CA ASP A 195 6.95 7.15 19.01
C ASP A 195 6.75 7.36 20.52
N GLU A 196 6.75 6.27 21.29
CA GLU A 196 6.88 6.35 22.73
C GLU A 196 8.24 6.99 22.99
N GLU A 197 8.26 8.28 23.35
CA GLU A 197 9.46 8.93 23.86
C GLU A 197 10.05 8.01 24.93
N PRO A 198 11.33 7.61 24.82
CA PRO A 198 11.92 6.76 25.82
C PRO A 198 11.80 7.49 27.17
N ASP A 199 11.16 6.83 28.13
CA ASP A 199 11.13 7.26 29.53
C ASP A 199 12.58 7.21 30.03
N ILE A 200 13.30 8.30 29.85
CA ILE A 200 14.66 8.46 30.36
C ILE A 200 14.49 8.52 31.88
N PRO A 201 14.88 7.46 32.62
CA PRO A 201 14.81 7.55 34.07
C PRO A 201 15.65 8.76 34.50
N PRO A 202 15.20 9.53 35.51
CA PRO A 202 15.99 10.64 36.02
C PRO A 202 17.39 10.11 36.34
N MET A 203 18.41 10.72 35.73
CA MET A 203 19.80 10.47 36.11
C MET A 203 19.91 10.72 37.61
N ASP A 204 20.07 9.66 38.39
CA ASP A 204 20.50 9.77 39.77
C ASP A 204 21.95 10.27 39.74
N ASP A 205 22.13 11.55 40.11
CA ASP A 205 23.42 12.18 40.39
C ASP A 205 24.02 11.58 41.68
N ASP A 206 24.36 10.30 41.68
CA ASP A 206 25.02 9.64 42.81
C ASP A 206 26.55 9.80 42.73
N ASP A 207 26.99 10.85 43.42
CA ASP A 207 28.09 10.85 44.39
C ASP A 207 29.45 10.29 43.95
N ASP A 208 30.22 11.14 43.28
CA ASP A 208 31.65 10.98 42.97
C ASP A 208 32.51 11.12 44.25
N SER A 209 32.43 10.12 45.13
CA SER A 209 33.36 9.96 46.25
C SER A 209 34.60 9.19 45.80
N LEU A 210 35.57 9.92 45.23
CA LEU A 210 36.90 9.39 44.91
C LEU A 210 37.65 8.98 46.19
N PRO A 211 38.25 7.77 46.27
CA PRO A 211 39.16 7.43 47.35
C PRO A 211 40.53 8.10 47.13
N PHE A 212 41.10 8.56 48.24
CA PHE A 212 42.38 9.26 48.40
C PHE A 212 43.60 8.60 47.75
#